data_AF-A0A4Q2D5S0-F1
#
_entry.id   AF-A0A4Q2D5S0-F1
#
_cell.length_a   1.000
_cell.length_b   1.000
_cell.length_c   1.000
_cell.angle_alpha   90.00
_cell.angle_beta   90.00
_cell.angle_gamma   90.00
#
_symmetry.space_group_name_H-M   'P 1'
#
loop_
_entity.id
_entity.type
_entity.pdbx_description
1 polymer ?
#
loop_
_entity_poly.entity_id
_entity_poly.type
_entity_poly.pdbx_seq_one_letter_code
_entity_poly.pdbx_strand_id
1 'polypeptide(L)'
;YISRDGVASPSQMVTAVQEGFNMENQFAIFVTYLAHLMNGNLVTDLLSIGGKTRKTGPDPPSPAHAGGFNVHGTFEGDGGMTRADAFFGDNHSFNETLFQKFVDFSNQYGGGYYNLTVAGELRFQRLQDSIATNPQFSFKNVRYFTGYGESAFPINFFVDGRKTDRKLDMASARSFFKDMRFPPDFHRPPKPSSNEGIAEIFSMHPFLPGGNVDEKVNNFMVDPASADFTKPCVLYEDIVKTVQGLYPNPKGVLKRNVIKNLGFLHSSLSAALGAQCDQLFPYGQL
;
A
#
# COMPACT_ATOMS: atom_id res chain seq x y z
N TYR A 1 -6.69 13.53 11.48
CA TYR A 1 -5.50 13.08 12.21
C TYR A 1 -4.20 13.58 11.58
N ILE A 2 -4.11 13.74 10.26
CA ILE A 2 -3.04 14.53 9.60
C ILE A 2 -3.55 15.92 9.19
N SER A 3 -2.69 16.74 8.57
CA SER A 3 -3.08 18.00 7.93
C SER A 3 -4.22 17.80 6.94
N ARG A 4 -5.23 18.68 6.97
CA ARG A 4 -6.43 18.58 6.11
C ARG A 4 -6.14 18.84 4.64
N ASP A 5 -4.98 19.37 4.32
CA ASP A 5 -4.56 19.62 2.95
C ASP A 5 -3.79 18.45 2.32
N GLY A 6 -3.68 17.32 3.04
CA GLY A 6 -3.15 16.07 2.53
C GLY A 6 -1.62 16.01 2.43
N VAL A 7 -0.89 16.92 3.06
CA VAL A 7 0.58 16.87 3.13
C VAL A 7 1.03 16.77 4.58
N ALA A 8 1.89 15.79 4.87
CA ALA A 8 2.37 15.53 6.22
C ALA A 8 3.79 14.97 6.21
N SER A 9 4.49 15.09 7.35
CA SER A 9 5.76 14.37 7.56
C SER A 9 5.52 12.89 7.87
N PRO A 10 6.53 12.02 7.69
CA PRO A 10 6.44 10.63 8.10
C PRO A 10 6.04 10.46 9.57
N SER A 11 6.61 11.26 10.48
CA SER A 11 6.27 11.20 11.92
C SER A 11 4.81 11.54 12.20
N GLN A 12 4.25 12.53 11.49
CA GLN A 12 2.83 12.87 11.58
C GLN A 12 1.93 11.75 11.04
N MET A 13 2.33 11.10 9.93
CA MET A 13 1.59 9.98 9.36
C MET A 13 1.57 8.77 10.30
N VAL A 14 2.74 8.37 10.83
CA VAL A 14 2.90 7.28 11.81
C VAL A 14 2.05 7.55 13.05
N THR A 15 2.08 8.77 13.58
CA THR A 15 1.24 9.16 14.73
C THR A 15 -0.24 9.07 14.37
N ALA A 16 -0.64 9.58 13.20
CA ALA A 16 -2.04 9.62 12.80
C ALA A 16 -2.67 8.23 12.61
N VAL A 17 -1.94 7.26 12.05
CA VAL A 17 -2.47 5.90 11.85
C VAL A 17 -2.52 5.10 13.16
N GLN A 18 -1.57 5.33 14.08
CA GLN A 18 -1.66 4.80 15.44
C GLN A 18 -2.85 5.40 16.18
N GLU A 19 -2.99 6.73 16.16
CA GLU A 19 -4.04 7.37 16.95
C GLU A 19 -5.44 7.19 16.36
N GLY A 20 -5.57 7.22 15.04
CA GLY A 20 -6.87 7.10 14.36
C GLY A 20 -7.36 5.67 14.20
N PHE A 21 -6.45 4.71 13.99
CA PHE A 21 -6.78 3.34 13.60
C PHE A 21 -6.10 2.26 14.45
N ASN A 22 -5.31 2.63 15.46
CA ASN A 22 -4.52 1.70 16.25
C ASN A 22 -3.64 0.79 15.37
N MET A 23 -3.05 1.35 14.31
CA MET A 23 -2.07 0.63 13.51
C MET A 23 -0.84 0.32 14.36
N GLU A 24 -0.32 -0.90 14.28
CA GLU A 24 0.90 -1.30 14.99
C GLU A 24 2.08 -0.40 14.58
N ASN A 25 2.91 -0.02 15.56
CA ASN A 25 3.92 1.02 15.42
C ASN A 25 4.97 0.69 14.35
N GLN A 26 5.55 -0.50 14.40
CA GLN A 26 6.57 -0.90 13.44
C GLN A 26 5.99 -1.06 12.04
N PHE A 27 4.78 -1.62 11.92
CA PHE A 27 4.07 -1.67 10.65
C PHE A 27 3.79 -0.27 10.07
N ALA A 28 3.38 0.69 10.91
CA ALA A 28 3.17 2.08 10.51
C ALA A 28 4.47 2.74 10.02
N ILE A 29 5.59 2.50 10.71
CA ILE A 29 6.93 2.97 10.29
C ILE A 29 7.27 2.38 8.92
N PHE A 30 7.12 1.06 8.75
CA PHE A 30 7.44 0.39 7.48
C PHE A 30 6.67 0.98 6.31
N VAL A 31 5.34 1.02 6.40
CA VAL A 31 4.48 1.52 5.32
C VAL A 31 4.77 2.99 5.01
N THR A 32 4.96 3.81 6.04
CA THR A 32 5.21 5.25 5.88
C THR A 32 6.56 5.52 5.22
N TYR A 33 7.64 4.88 5.69
CA TYR A 33 8.97 5.13 5.15
C TYR A 33 9.18 4.47 3.79
N LEU A 34 8.50 3.37 3.50
CA LEU A 34 8.41 2.81 2.15
C LEU A 34 7.85 3.85 1.17
N ALA A 35 6.68 4.43 1.49
CA ALA A 35 6.06 5.45 0.66
C ALA A 35 6.90 6.74 0.61
N HIS A 36 7.47 7.18 1.72
CA HIS A 36 8.25 8.41 1.78
C HIS A 36 9.55 8.33 0.97
N LEU A 37 10.25 7.19 1.02
CA LEU A 37 11.46 6.96 0.22
C LEU A 37 11.18 7.04 -1.28
N MET A 38 10.07 6.47 -1.73
CA MET A 38 9.75 6.41 -3.16
C MET A 38 9.05 7.69 -3.67
N ASN A 39 8.21 8.32 -2.83
CA ASN A 39 7.25 9.32 -3.28
C ASN A 39 7.31 10.65 -2.54
N GLY A 40 8.08 10.74 -1.46
CA GLY A 40 8.21 11.94 -0.63
C GLY A 40 9.34 12.87 -1.06
N ASN A 41 9.35 14.06 -0.48
CA ASN A 41 10.50 14.95 -0.53
C ASN A 41 11.38 14.71 0.69
N LEU A 42 12.51 14.04 0.48
CA LEU A 42 13.44 13.67 1.56
C LEU A 42 14.25 14.84 2.12
N VAL A 43 14.24 16.01 1.47
CA VAL A 43 14.91 17.22 2.00
C VAL A 43 14.00 17.97 2.95
N THR A 44 12.73 18.14 2.58
CA THR A 44 11.75 18.87 3.40
C THR A 44 11.00 17.98 4.39
N ASP A 45 11.19 16.66 4.32
CA ASP A 45 10.51 15.66 5.17
C ASP A 45 8.98 15.70 5.03
N LEU A 46 8.49 15.83 3.79
CA LEU A 46 7.05 15.92 3.49
C LEU A 46 6.62 14.92 2.41
N LEU A 47 5.42 14.37 2.57
CA LEU A 47 4.77 13.47 1.63
C LEU A 47 3.31 13.90 1.41
N SER A 48 2.89 13.90 0.14
CA SER A 48 1.49 14.08 -0.25
C SER A 48 0.76 12.74 -0.23
N ILE A 49 -0.40 12.66 0.44
CA ILE A 49 -1.27 11.47 0.43
C ILE A 49 -2.08 11.32 -0.88
N GLY A 50 -1.86 12.21 -1.85
CA GLY A 50 -2.46 12.15 -3.18
C GLY A 50 -1.41 12.40 -4.26
N GLY A 51 -1.73 13.25 -5.25
CA GLY A 51 -0.81 13.59 -6.33
C GLY A 51 0.31 14.57 -5.97
N LYS A 52 1.20 14.79 -6.94
CA LYS A 52 2.32 15.73 -6.85
C LYS A 52 1.83 17.14 -6.54
N THR A 53 2.51 17.82 -5.63
CA THR A 53 2.12 19.14 -5.16
C THR A 53 3.34 19.97 -4.76
N ARG A 54 3.30 21.28 -4.98
CA ARG A 54 4.38 22.20 -4.56
C ARG A 54 4.49 22.33 -3.04
N LYS A 55 3.49 21.84 -2.30
CA LYS A 55 3.47 21.87 -0.83
C LYS A 55 4.50 20.94 -0.18
N THR A 56 5.02 19.97 -0.92
CA THR A 56 6.17 19.16 -0.48
C THR A 56 7.51 19.86 -0.76
N GLY A 57 7.51 21.13 -1.18
CA GLY A 57 8.72 21.91 -1.41
C GLY A 57 9.35 21.75 -2.81
N PRO A 58 10.57 22.28 -3.01
CA PRO A 58 11.28 22.17 -4.29
C PRO A 58 11.57 20.72 -4.65
N ASP A 59 11.39 20.38 -5.92
CA ASP A 59 11.60 19.01 -6.41
C ASP A 59 13.04 18.53 -6.19
N PRO A 60 13.22 17.24 -5.84
CA PRO A 60 14.55 16.65 -5.81
C PRO A 60 15.14 16.55 -7.23
N PRO A 61 16.47 16.39 -7.37
CA PRO A 61 17.08 16.13 -8.67
C PRO A 61 16.51 14.87 -9.32
N SER A 62 16.25 14.94 -10.63
CA SER A 62 15.85 13.80 -11.46
C SER A 62 16.81 12.61 -11.28
N PRO A 63 16.32 11.37 -11.26
CA PRO A 63 14.95 10.92 -11.58
C PRO A 63 13.95 10.92 -10.42
N ALA A 64 14.34 11.28 -9.20
CA ALA A 64 13.39 11.44 -8.10
C ALA A 64 12.35 12.53 -8.42
N HIS A 65 11.12 12.33 -7.97
CA HIS A 65 9.98 13.18 -8.38
C HIS A 65 9.14 13.73 -7.22
N ALA A 66 9.25 13.21 -6.00
CA ALA A 66 8.42 13.59 -4.85
C ALA A 66 6.92 13.68 -5.21
N GLY A 67 6.42 12.63 -5.87
CA GLY A 67 5.14 12.66 -6.59
C GLY A 67 3.90 12.34 -5.75
N GLY A 68 4.06 11.98 -4.47
CA GLY A 68 2.96 11.56 -3.61
C GLY A 68 2.43 10.15 -3.93
N PHE A 69 1.40 9.74 -3.20
CA PHE A 69 0.81 8.39 -3.32
C PHE A 69 0.19 8.07 -4.68
N ASN A 70 -0.15 9.05 -5.52
CA ASN A 70 -0.71 8.76 -6.86
C ASN A 70 0.35 8.29 -7.87
N VAL A 71 1.64 8.24 -7.50
CA VAL A 71 2.68 7.72 -8.40
C VAL A 71 2.50 6.23 -8.58
N HIS A 72 2.11 5.85 -9.79
CA HIS A 72 1.91 4.45 -10.16
C HIS A 72 3.24 3.67 -10.19
N GLY A 73 3.21 2.42 -9.73
CA GLY A 73 4.30 1.46 -9.83
C GLY A 73 5.37 1.56 -8.72
N THR A 74 5.21 2.46 -7.75
CA THR A 74 6.11 2.57 -6.59
C THR A 74 5.47 1.97 -5.34
N PHE A 75 4.34 2.53 -4.93
CA PHE A 75 3.49 2.06 -3.84
C PHE A 75 2.10 1.72 -4.37
N GLU A 76 1.46 2.70 -5.02
CA GLU A 76 0.22 2.49 -5.78
C GLU A 76 0.47 1.54 -6.94
N GLY A 77 -0.51 0.68 -7.23
CA GLY A 77 -0.45 -0.22 -8.36
C GLY A 77 -1.78 -0.92 -8.62
N ASP A 78 -1.77 -1.76 -9.64
CA ASP A 78 -2.97 -2.35 -10.22
C ASP A 78 -3.72 -3.31 -9.29
N GLY A 79 -4.94 -3.68 -9.70
CA GLY A 79 -5.79 -4.57 -8.94
C GLY A 79 -6.36 -3.90 -7.68
N GLY A 80 -6.55 -2.59 -7.68
CA GLY A 80 -7.20 -1.88 -6.58
C GLY A 80 -8.62 -2.39 -6.33
N MET A 81 -9.07 -2.41 -5.07
CA MET A 81 -10.43 -2.91 -4.72
C MET A 81 -11.53 -1.90 -5.06
N THR A 82 -11.24 -0.60 -4.92
CA THR A 82 -12.22 0.49 -5.14
C THR A 82 -11.67 1.64 -5.98
N ARG A 83 -10.44 1.48 -6.51
CA ARG A 83 -9.72 2.39 -7.42
C ARG A 83 -9.39 1.61 -8.69
N ALA A 84 -9.46 2.27 -9.85
CA ALA A 84 -9.12 1.66 -11.12
C ALA A 84 -7.59 1.58 -11.30
N ASP A 85 -7.15 0.72 -12.21
CA ASP A 85 -5.74 0.64 -12.60
C ASP A 85 -5.33 1.94 -13.32
N ALA A 86 -4.08 2.37 -13.15
CA ALA A 86 -3.58 3.62 -13.72
C ALA A 86 -3.68 3.68 -15.25
N PHE A 87 -3.61 2.53 -15.93
CA PHE A 87 -3.83 2.40 -17.36
C PHE A 87 -5.14 3.04 -17.84
N PHE A 88 -6.18 3.01 -17.00
CA PHE A 88 -7.50 3.59 -17.32
C PHE A 88 -7.60 5.10 -17.00
N GLY A 89 -6.51 5.74 -16.57
CA GLY A 89 -6.37 7.19 -16.45
C GLY A 89 -6.54 7.79 -15.05
N ASP A 90 -7.25 7.10 -14.13
CA ASP A 90 -7.43 7.55 -12.75
C ASP A 90 -7.25 6.41 -11.74
N ASN A 91 -6.10 6.41 -11.06
CA ASN A 91 -5.69 5.41 -10.09
C ASN A 91 -6.04 5.73 -8.63
N HIS A 92 -6.71 6.85 -8.36
CA HIS A 92 -6.81 7.37 -6.98
C HIS A 92 -8.24 7.72 -6.57
N SER A 93 -9.09 8.16 -7.50
CA SER A 93 -10.48 8.47 -7.20
C SER A 93 -11.27 7.23 -6.83
N PHE A 94 -12.22 7.40 -5.91
CA PHE A 94 -13.20 6.35 -5.61
C PHE A 94 -13.99 6.01 -6.88
N ASN A 95 -14.09 4.71 -7.18
CA ASN A 95 -14.81 4.20 -8.34
C ASN A 95 -16.08 3.45 -7.87
N GLU A 96 -17.25 4.02 -8.18
CA GLU A 96 -18.55 3.46 -7.76
C GLU A 96 -18.79 2.06 -8.34
N THR A 97 -18.40 1.79 -9.59
CA THR A 97 -18.55 0.47 -10.21
C THR A 97 -17.76 -0.60 -9.46
N LEU A 98 -16.50 -0.29 -9.09
CA LEU A 98 -15.68 -1.21 -8.30
C LEU A 98 -16.20 -1.37 -6.86
N PHE A 99 -16.75 -0.30 -6.26
CA PHE A 99 -17.38 -0.40 -4.97
C PHE A 99 -18.68 -1.22 -5.00
N GLN A 100 -19.45 -1.16 -6.09
CA GLN A 100 -20.61 -2.03 -6.25
C GLN A 100 -20.17 -3.50 -6.35
N LYS A 101 -19.07 -3.81 -7.07
CA LYS A 101 -18.48 -5.15 -7.06
C LYS A 101 -18.06 -5.59 -5.64
N PHE A 102 -17.49 -4.68 -4.84
CA PHE A 102 -17.18 -4.93 -3.43
C PHE A 102 -18.44 -5.29 -2.61
N VAL A 103 -19.55 -4.58 -2.83
CA VAL A 103 -20.86 -4.86 -2.20
C VAL A 103 -21.40 -6.22 -2.67
N ASP A 104 -21.35 -6.51 -3.96
CA ASP A 104 -21.87 -7.76 -4.55
C ASP A 104 -21.13 -8.98 -4.01
N PHE A 105 -19.79 -8.91 -3.93
CA PHE A 105 -18.97 -9.95 -3.32
C PHE A 105 -19.25 -10.08 -1.81
N SER A 106 -19.50 -8.97 -1.11
CA SER A 106 -19.88 -8.99 0.30
C SER A 106 -21.24 -9.68 0.51
N ASN A 107 -22.20 -9.46 -0.39
CA ASN A 107 -23.49 -10.16 -0.37
C ASN A 107 -23.32 -11.66 -0.65
N GLN A 108 -22.56 -12.00 -1.69
CA GLN A 108 -22.39 -13.37 -2.16
C GLN A 108 -21.60 -14.25 -1.18
N TYR A 109 -20.49 -13.75 -0.63
CA TYR A 109 -19.54 -14.54 0.15
C TYR A 109 -19.50 -14.17 1.64
N GLY A 110 -20.06 -13.02 2.02
CA GLY A 110 -19.96 -12.48 3.37
C GLY A 110 -21.30 -12.29 4.09
N GLY A 111 -22.42 -12.68 3.48
CA GLY A 111 -23.75 -12.46 4.04
C GLY A 111 -24.09 -10.97 4.22
N GLY A 112 -23.61 -10.12 3.30
CA GLY A 112 -23.81 -8.67 3.31
C GLY A 112 -22.71 -7.86 4.01
N TYR A 113 -21.69 -8.53 4.54
CA TYR A 113 -20.55 -7.91 5.21
C TYR A 113 -19.24 -8.20 4.47
N TYR A 114 -18.29 -7.27 4.53
CA TYR A 114 -16.93 -7.56 4.12
C TYR A 114 -16.17 -8.27 5.25
N ASN A 115 -15.56 -9.42 4.93
CA ASN A 115 -14.79 -10.26 5.84
C ASN A 115 -13.63 -10.92 5.07
N LEU A 116 -12.83 -11.78 5.72
CA LEU A 116 -11.66 -12.41 5.09
C LEU A 116 -12.01 -13.27 3.87
N THR A 117 -13.15 -13.96 3.88
CA THR A 117 -13.63 -14.73 2.71
C THR A 117 -13.90 -13.80 1.53
N VAL A 118 -14.62 -12.71 1.76
CA VAL A 118 -14.88 -11.70 0.72
C VAL A 118 -13.59 -11.08 0.22
N ALA A 119 -12.63 -10.82 1.12
CA ALA A 119 -11.33 -10.26 0.77
C ALA A 119 -10.55 -11.17 -0.19
N GLY A 120 -10.53 -12.49 0.05
CA GLY A 120 -9.90 -13.47 -0.83
C GLY A 120 -10.54 -13.54 -2.22
N GLU A 121 -11.86 -13.71 -2.25
CA GLU A 121 -12.65 -13.79 -3.49
C GLU A 121 -12.52 -12.51 -4.32
N LEU A 122 -12.69 -11.34 -3.69
CA LEU A 122 -12.60 -10.06 -4.39
C LEU A 122 -11.18 -9.75 -4.86
N ARG A 123 -10.14 -10.04 -4.05
CA ARG A 123 -8.74 -9.88 -4.45
C ARG A 123 -8.48 -10.66 -5.72
N PHE A 124 -8.83 -11.95 -5.75
CA PHE A 124 -8.63 -12.77 -6.94
C PHE A 124 -9.41 -12.24 -8.14
N GLN A 125 -10.70 -11.89 -7.96
CA GLN A 125 -11.49 -11.30 -9.04
C GLN A 125 -10.86 -10.04 -9.61
N ARG A 126 -10.31 -9.17 -8.74
CA ARG A 126 -9.66 -7.93 -9.19
C ARG A 126 -8.40 -8.19 -10.00
N LEU A 127 -7.63 -9.22 -9.67
CA LEU A 127 -6.49 -9.66 -10.49
C LEU A 127 -6.97 -10.19 -11.86
N GLN A 128 -8.02 -11.02 -11.89
CA GLN A 128 -8.56 -11.55 -13.14
C GLN A 128 -9.08 -10.45 -14.07
N ASP A 129 -9.82 -9.48 -13.52
CA ASP A 129 -10.29 -8.31 -14.27
C ASP A 129 -9.12 -7.54 -14.91
N SER A 130 -8.06 -7.27 -14.15
CA SER A 130 -6.89 -6.53 -14.64
C SER A 130 -6.11 -7.32 -15.69
N ILE A 131 -5.95 -8.63 -15.52
CA ILE A 131 -5.38 -9.51 -16.56
C ILE A 131 -6.19 -9.41 -17.86
N ALA A 132 -7.52 -9.38 -17.76
CA ALA A 132 -8.40 -9.38 -18.91
C ALA A 132 -8.53 -8.03 -19.62
N THR A 133 -8.20 -6.92 -18.97
CA THR A 133 -8.55 -5.58 -19.46
C THR A 133 -7.40 -4.58 -19.47
N ASN A 134 -6.35 -4.78 -18.67
CA ASN A 134 -5.21 -3.88 -18.58
C ASN A 134 -3.97 -4.53 -19.27
N PRO A 135 -3.58 -4.08 -20.48
CA PRO A 135 -2.42 -4.61 -21.19
C PRO A 135 -1.07 -4.31 -20.52
N GLN A 136 -1.06 -3.39 -19.54
CA GLN A 136 0.11 -3.01 -18.75
C GLN A 136 0.04 -3.54 -17.32
N PHE A 137 -0.89 -4.48 -17.04
CA PHE A 137 -1.12 -5.00 -15.70
C PHE A 137 0.15 -5.48 -15.03
N SER A 138 0.44 -4.98 -13.82
CA SER A 138 1.57 -5.43 -13.00
C SER A 138 1.16 -5.70 -11.56
N PHE A 139 1.49 -6.90 -11.07
CA PHE A 139 1.24 -7.33 -9.70
C PHE A 139 2.43 -8.12 -9.16
N LYS A 140 3.49 -7.40 -8.80
CA LYS A 140 4.78 -7.93 -8.34
C LYS A 140 5.44 -7.04 -7.29
N ASN A 141 6.50 -7.51 -6.66
CA ASN A 141 7.29 -6.80 -5.64
C ASN A 141 6.41 -6.08 -4.61
N VAL A 142 6.63 -4.79 -4.35
CA VAL A 142 5.86 -3.99 -3.38
C VAL A 142 4.36 -4.17 -3.58
N ARG A 143 3.88 -4.08 -4.82
CA ARG A 143 2.45 -4.14 -5.11
C ARG A 143 1.82 -5.50 -4.79
N TYR A 144 2.58 -6.58 -4.98
CA TYR A 144 2.11 -7.92 -4.63
C TYR A 144 1.81 -8.02 -3.13
N PHE A 145 2.72 -7.56 -2.27
CA PHE A 145 2.54 -7.59 -0.82
C PHE A 145 1.46 -6.61 -0.35
N THR A 146 1.48 -5.36 -0.83
CA THR A 146 0.50 -4.35 -0.41
C THR A 146 -0.90 -4.71 -0.90
N GLY A 147 -1.07 -5.25 -2.11
CA GLY A 147 -2.36 -5.66 -2.62
C GLY A 147 -3.06 -6.68 -1.72
N TYR A 148 -2.36 -7.70 -1.24
CA TYR A 148 -2.92 -8.66 -0.29
C TYR A 148 -3.12 -8.07 1.11
N GLY A 149 -2.15 -7.30 1.63
CA GLY A 149 -2.28 -6.67 2.94
C GLY A 149 -3.46 -5.69 3.02
N GLU A 150 -3.64 -4.86 1.99
CA GLU A 150 -4.73 -3.90 1.86
C GLU A 150 -6.11 -4.55 1.80
N SER A 151 -6.20 -5.80 1.32
CA SER A 151 -7.45 -6.57 1.37
C SER A 151 -7.85 -6.94 2.80
N ALA A 152 -6.92 -7.03 3.75
CA ALA A 152 -7.23 -7.25 5.16
C ALA A 152 -7.56 -5.95 5.92
N PHE A 153 -7.08 -4.79 5.46
CA PHE A 153 -7.20 -3.51 6.18
C PHE A 153 -8.63 -3.09 6.52
N PRO A 154 -9.65 -3.23 5.64
CA PRO A 154 -11.03 -2.88 6.02
C PRO A 154 -11.54 -3.68 7.21
N ILE A 155 -11.07 -4.92 7.36
CA ILE A 155 -11.45 -5.81 8.47
C ILE A 155 -10.72 -5.41 9.75
N ASN A 156 -9.42 -5.09 9.63
CA ASN A 156 -8.56 -4.84 10.77
C ASN A 156 -8.70 -3.41 11.31
N PHE A 157 -9.06 -2.44 10.46
CA PHE A 157 -9.06 -1.02 10.81
C PHE A 157 -10.42 -0.31 10.70
N PHE A 158 -11.35 -0.79 9.86
CA PHE A 158 -12.63 -0.09 9.65
C PHE A 158 -13.80 -0.72 10.41
N VAL A 159 -13.63 -1.92 10.96
CA VAL A 159 -14.59 -2.50 11.90
C VAL A 159 -14.48 -1.76 13.23
N ASP A 160 -15.61 -1.29 13.77
CA ASP A 160 -15.67 -0.64 15.07
C ASP A 160 -15.07 -1.55 16.15
N GLY A 161 -14.12 -1.02 16.93
CA GLY A 161 -13.31 -1.79 17.88
C GLY A 161 -14.08 -2.41 19.05
N ARG A 162 -15.36 -2.08 19.22
CA ARG A 162 -16.26 -2.74 20.18
C ARG A 162 -16.85 -4.04 19.61
N LYS A 163 -16.78 -4.25 18.30
CA LYS A 163 -17.24 -5.48 17.63
C LYS A 163 -16.10 -6.49 17.52
N THR A 164 -16.40 -7.76 17.78
CA THR A 164 -15.42 -8.87 17.76
C THR A 164 -15.58 -9.83 16.59
N ASP A 165 -16.61 -9.65 15.76
CA ASP A 165 -16.98 -10.54 14.67
C ASP A 165 -16.16 -10.34 13.38
N ARG A 166 -15.31 -9.30 13.34
CA ARG A 166 -14.42 -8.95 12.20
C ARG A 166 -15.19 -8.82 10.89
N LYS A 167 -16.38 -8.21 10.93
CA LYS A 167 -17.25 -7.99 9.77
C LYS A 167 -17.54 -6.50 9.57
N LEU A 168 -17.14 -5.98 8.43
CA LEU A 168 -17.38 -4.57 8.06
C LEU A 168 -18.70 -4.46 7.29
N ASP A 169 -19.63 -3.65 7.79
CA ASP A 169 -20.89 -3.35 7.09
C ASP A 169 -20.67 -2.36 5.93
N MET A 170 -21.57 -2.39 4.94
CA MET A 170 -21.42 -1.60 3.71
C MET A 170 -21.57 -0.09 3.92
N ALA A 171 -22.31 0.34 4.95
CA ALA A 171 -22.45 1.77 5.25
C ALA A 171 -21.13 2.32 5.80
N SER A 172 -20.50 1.60 6.73
CA SER A 172 -19.16 1.91 7.23
C SER A 172 -18.12 1.84 6.12
N ALA A 173 -18.14 0.79 5.28
CA ALA A 173 -17.24 0.66 4.13
C ALA A 173 -17.34 1.87 3.19
N ARG A 174 -18.56 2.29 2.83
CA ARG A 174 -18.79 3.46 1.97
C ARG A 174 -18.29 4.75 2.62
N SER A 175 -18.57 4.94 3.91
CA SER A 175 -18.11 6.11 4.67
C SER A 175 -16.58 6.26 4.61
N PHE A 176 -15.83 5.17 4.74
CA PHE A 176 -14.38 5.21 4.61
C PHE A 176 -13.91 5.38 3.16
N PHE A 177 -14.35 4.51 2.24
CA PHE A 177 -13.79 4.45 0.89
C PHE A 177 -14.16 5.65 0.01
N LYS A 178 -15.37 6.18 0.17
CA LYS A 178 -15.91 7.28 -0.64
C LYS A 178 -15.84 8.61 0.10
N ASP A 179 -16.35 8.65 1.32
CA ASP A 179 -16.54 9.91 2.04
C ASP A 179 -15.32 10.30 2.90
N MET A 180 -14.30 9.42 2.98
CA MET A 180 -13.08 9.62 3.76
C MET A 180 -13.39 10.01 5.22
N ARG A 181 -14.40 9.34 5.79
CA ARG A 181 -15.02 9.74 7.05
C ARG A 181 -15.21 8.52 7.97
N PHE A 182 -14.84 8.69 9.24
CA PHE A 182 -15.20 7.74 10.28
C PHE A 182 -16.73 7.67 10.46
N PRO A 183 -17.32 6.48 10.61
CA PRO A 183 -18.70 6.34 11.04
C PRO A 183 -18.98 7.12 12.34
N PRO A 184 -20.21 7.59 12.56
CA PRO A 184 -20.58 8.21 13.84
C PRO A 184 -20.25 7.29 15.02
N ASP A 185 -19.66 7.85 16.08
CA ASP A 185 -19.25 7.10 17.28
C ASP A 185 -18.29 5.93 17.00
N PHE A 186 -17.51 5.99 15.91
CA PHE A 186 -16.52 4.97 15.58
C PHE A 186 -15.43 4.87 16.65
N HIS A 187 -15.21 3.65 17.15
CA HIS A 187 -14.07 3.33 18.02
C HIS A 187 -13.00 2.60 17.22
N ARG A 188 -11.74 3.07 17.32
CA ARG A 188 -10.59 2.38 16.70
C ARG A 188 -10.43 0.96 17.28
N PRO A 189 -9.79 0.02 16.56
CA PRO A 189 -9.50 -1.32 17.05
C PRO A 189 -8.91 -1.32 18.47
N PRO A 190 -9.29 -2.27 19.35
CA PRO A 190 -8.91 -2.24 20.77
C PRO A 190 -7.45 -2.65 21.01
N LYS A 191 -6.78 -3.17 19.98
CA LYS A 191 -5.36 -3.55 20.02
C LYS A 191 -4.62 -3.03 18.79
N PRO A 192 -3.31 -2.79 18.89
CA PRO A 192 -2.46 -2.55 17.73
C PRO A 192 -2.67 -3.67 16.69
N SER A 193 -3.02 -3.28 15.46
CA SER A 193 -3.33 -4.20 14.35
C SER A 193 -2.52 -3.86 13.10
N SER A 194 -2.39 -4.82 12.19
CA SER A 194 -1.58 -4.73 10.98
C SER A 194 -2.30 -5.41 9.79
N ASN A 195 -1.67 -6.42 9.18
CA ASN A 195 -2.16 -7.18 8.04
C ASN A 195 -2.63 -8.60 8.42
N GLU A 196 -3.13 -8.79 9.66
CA GLU A 196 -3.62 -10.10 10.11
C GLU A 196 -4.74 -10.62 9.19
N GLY A 197 -4.61 -11.85 8.70
CA GLY A 197 -5.52 -12.43 7.71
C GLY A 197 -4.91 -12.62 6.31
N ILE A 198 -3.70 -12.11 6.08
CA ILE A 198 -3.07 -12.14 4.75
C ILE A 198 -2.85 -13.57 4.22
N ALA A 199 -2.45 -14.50 5.09
CA ALA A 199 -2.22 -15.89 4.72
C ALA A 199 -3.53 -16.59 4.33
N GLU A 200 -4.61 -16.32 5.06
CA GLU A 200 -5.95 -16.83 4.77
C GLU A 200 -6.45 -16.31 3.41
N ILE A 201 -6.34 -15.00 3.16
CA ILE A 201 -6.71 -14.38 1.89
C ILE A 201 -5.92 -15.00 0.73
N PHE A 202 -4.61 -15.15 0.89
CA PHE A 202 -3.75 -15.76 -0.13
C PHE A 202 -4.11 -17.23 -0.39
N SER A 203 -4.39 -18.00 0.67
CA SER A 203 -4.65 -19.44 0.56
C SER A 203 -5.91 -19.82 -0.20
N MET A 204 -6.89 -18.91 -0.31
CA MET A 204 -8.13 -19.15 -1.06
C MET A 204 -7.85 -19.26 -2.57
N HIS A 205 -6.99 -18.38 -3.08
CA HIS A 205 -6.61 -18.32 -4.50
C HIS A 205 -5.11 -18.00 -4.63
N PRO A 206 -4.21 -18.98 -4.43
CA PRO A 206 -2.78 -18.74 -4.54
C PRO A 206 -2.42 -18.20 -5.93
N PHE A 207 -1.67 -17.09 -5.96
CA PHE A 207 -1.33 -16.37 -7.19
C PHE A 207 0.17 -16.07 -7.22
N LEU A 208 0.81 -16.27 -8.37
CA LEU A 208 2.24 -15.97 -8.54
C LEU A 208 2.44 -14.51 -9.00
N PRO A 209 3.47 -13.80 -8.53
CA PRO A 209 3.72 -12.43 -8.94
C PRO A 209 4.10 -12.35 -10.43
N GLY A 210 3.70 -11.27 -11.09
CA GLY A 210 3.92 -11.12 -12.53
C GLY A 210 3.14 -9.95 -13.14
N GLY A 211 2.89 -10.02 -14.43
CA GLY A 211 2.11 -9.02 -15.15
C GLY A 211 1.77 -9.43 -16.57
N ASN A 212 0.89 -8.67 -17.22
CA ASN A 212 0.70 -8.76 -18.66
C ASN A 212 1.95 -8.22 -19.38
N VAL A 213 2.25 -8.78 -20.55
CA VAL A 213 3.44 -8.45 -21.34
C VAL A 213 3.07 -7.98 -22.74
N ASP A 214 4.04 -7.49 -23.51
CA ASP A 214 3.86 -7.11 -24.91
C ASP A 214 2.66 -6.17 -25.19
N GLU A 215 2.26 -5.37 -24.19
CA GLU A 215 1.09 -4.48 -24.25
C GLU A 215 -0.20 -5.19 -24.69
N LYS A 216 -0.41 -6.44 -24.25
CA LYS A 216 -1.60 -7.23 -24.55
C LYS A 216 -2.33 -7.66 -23.28
N VAL A 217 -3.64 -7.81 -23.39
CA VAL A 217 -4.46 -8.41 -22.33
C VAL A 217 -4.44 -9.94 -22.44
N ASN A 218 -4.79 -10.62 -21.34
CA ASN A 218 -4.89 -12.08 -21.26
C ASN A 218 -3.59 -12.84 -21.59
N ASN A 219 -2.42 -12.26 -21.30
CA ASN A 219 -1.13 -12.90 -21.55
C ASN A 219 -0.18 -12.86 -20.33
N PHE A 220 -0.77 -12.91 -19.13
CA PHE A 220 -0.04 -12.82 -17.88
C PHE A 220 1.18 -13.76 -17.86
N MET A 221 2.35 -13.18 -17.58
CA MET A 221 3.59 -13.91 -17.36
C MET A 221 4.05 -13.75 -15.92
N VAL A 222 4.42 -14.88 -15.31
CA VAL A 222 5.05 -14.91 -13.99
C VAL A 222 6.43 -14.25 -14.08
N ASP A 223 6.73 -13.40 -13.11
CA ASP A 223 8.06 -12.81 -12.95
C ASP A 223 8.84 -13.60 -11.87
N PRO A 224 9.74 -14.52 -12.26
CA PRO A 224 10.46 -15.36 -11.31
C PRO A 224 11.45 -14.58 -10.44
N ALA A 225 11.81 -13.35 -10.83
CA ALA A 225 12.67 -12.46 -10.07
C ALA A 225 11.88 -11.62 -9.04
N SER A 226 10.54 -11.59 -9.12
CA SER A 226 9.73 -10.88 -8.15
C SER A 226 9.84 -11.50 -6.76
N ALA A 227 9.75 -10.64 -5.76
CA ALA A 227 9.48 -11.07 -4.40
C ALA A 227 8.08 -11.72 -4.28
N ASP A 228 7.95 -12.65 -3.35
CA ASP A 228 6.71 -13.31 -2.93
C ASP A 228 6.76 -13.60 -1.42
N PHE A 229 5.68 -14.14 -0.83
CA PHE A 229 5.61 -14.41 0.61
C PHE A 229 6.64 -15.42 1.14
N THR A 230 7.32 -16.16 0.26
CA THR A 230 8.42 -17.07 0.63
C THR A 230 9.79 -16.42 0.53
N LYS A 231 9.89 -15.26 -0.14
CA LYS A 231 11.14 -14.51 -0.37
C LYS A 231 11.04 -13.04 0.09
N PRO A 232 10.69 -12.76 1.35
CA PRO A 232 10.49 -11.39 1.84
C PRO A 232 11.75 -10.50 1.74
N CYS A 233 12.96 -11.06 1.81
CA CYS A 233 14.17 -10.25 1.66
C CYS A 233 14.43 -9.79 0.21
N VAL A 234 13.90 -10.49 -0.78
CA VAL A 234 13.92 -10.03 -2.18
C VAL A 234 13.09 -8.76 -2.33
N LEU A 235 12.00 -8.61 -1.57
CA LEU A 235 11.22 -7.37 -1.55
C LEU A 235 12.05 -6.21 -0.99
N TYR A 236 12.79 -6.45 0.10
CA TYR A 236 13.65 -5.42 0.67
C TYR A 236 14.76 -4.99 -0.31
N GLU A 237 15.41 -5.95 -0.97
CA GLU A 237 16.39 -5.69 -2.03
C GLU A 237 15.80 -4.87 -3.18
N ASP A 238 14.59 -5.21 -3.64
CA ASP A 238 13.89 -4.49 -4.71
C ASP A 238 13.53 -3.05 -4.31
N ILE A 239 13.07 -2.85 -3.06
CA ILE A 239 12.83 -1.51 -2.51
C ILE A 239 14.12 -0.68 -2.52
N VAL A 240 15.22 -1.25 -2.01
CA VAL A 240 16.52 -0.56 -1.99
C VAL A 240 17.00 -0.23 -3.40
N LYS A 241 16.85 -1.16 -4.35
CA LYS A 241 17.19 -0.95 -5.76
C LYS A 241 16.35 0.14 -6.40
N THR A 242 15.07 0.20 -6.09
CA THR A 242 14.16 1.26 -6.55
C THR A 242 14.59 2.62 -6.02
N VAL A 243 14.95 2.70 -4.74
CA VAL A 243 15.51 3.93 -4.14
C VAL A 243 16.83 4.33 -4.81
N GLN A 244 17.70 3.38 -5.15
CA GLN A 244 18.91 3.64 -5.93
C GLN A 244 18.61 4.19 -7.33
N GLY A 245 17.56 3.68 -7.98
CA GLY A 245 17.08 4.22 -9.25
C GLY A 245 16.64 5.67 -9.14
N LEU A 246 15.87 6.02 -8.10
CA LEU A 246 15.38 7.38 -7.86
C LEU A 246 16.50 8.35 -7.45
N TYR A 247 17.46 7.88 -6.65
CA TYR A 247 18.56 8.67 -6.13
C TYR A 247 19.91 8.02 -6.52
N PRO A 248 20.36 8.16 -7.78
CA PRO A 248 21.58 7.48 -8.24
C PRO A 248 22.86 8.07 -7.65
N ASN A 249 22.88 9.37 -7.33
CA ASN A 249 24.07 10.05 -6.82
C ASN A 249 23.73 11.19 -5.82
N PRO A 250 23.00 10.91 -4.72
CA PRO A 250 22.59 11.94 -3.78
C PRO A 250 23.81 12.54 -3.08
N LYS A 251 23.75 13.85 -2.77
CA LYS A 251 24.82 14.61 -2.11
C LYS A 251 24.28 15.36 -0.89
N GLY A 252 25.20 15.79 -0.01
CA GLY A 252 24.89 16.67 1.12
C GLY A 252 23.72 16.18 1.98
N VAL A 253 22.77 17.08 2.23
CA VAL A 253 21.57 16.81 3.03
C VAL A 253 20.73 15.67 2.45
N LEU A 254 20.58 15.60 1.13
CA LEU A 254 19.80 14.54 0.48
C LEU A 254 20.42 13.16 0.74
N LYS A 255 21.74 13.01 0.56
CA LYS A 255 22.44 11.75 0.86
C LYS A 255 22.21 11.32 2.30
N ARG A 256 22.40 12.25 3.24
CA ARG A 256 22.22 12.00 4.67
C ARG A 256 20.79 11.55 4.97
N ASN A 257 19.80 12.23 4.42
CA ASN A 257 18.40 11.94 4.69
C ASN A 257 17.94 10.63 4.04
N VAL A 258 18.42 10.28 2.84
CA VAL A 258 18.17 8.95 2.24
C VAL A 258 18.71 7.84 3.14
N ILE A 259 19.93 7.96 3.66
CA ILE A 259 20.52 6.95 4.57
C ILE A 259 19.67 6.81 5.84
N LYS A 260 19.23 7.92 6.46
CA LYS A 260 18.36 7.86 7.65
C LYS A 260 17.03 7.16 7.37
N ASN A 261 16.36 7.51 6.27
CA ASN A 261 15.06 6.95 5.92
C ASN A 261 15.16 5.45 5.57
N LEU A 262 16.24 5.01 4.93
CA LEU A 262 16.54 3.59 4.73
C LEU A 262 16.77 2.85 6.06
N GLY A 263 17.41 3.52 7.04
CA GLY A 263 17.55 2.99 8.39
C GLY A 263 16.22 2.81 9.10
N PHE A 264 15.32 3.80 9.01
CA PHE A 264 13.97 3.69 9.57
C PHE A 264 13.17 2.56 8.92
N LEU A 265 13.18 2.47 7.58
CA LEU A 265 12.54 1.38 6.85
C LEU A 265 13.07 0.01 7.32
N HIS A 266 14.40 -0.18 7.35
CA HIS A 266 15.01 -1.44 7.74
C HIS A 266 14.67 -1.83 9.19
N SER A 267 14.69 -0.87 10.12
CA SER A 267 14.38 -1.13 11.54
C SER A 267 12.97 -1.72 11.76
N SER A 268 12.03 -1.40 10.87
CA SER A 268 10.65 -1.87 10.90
C SER A 268 10.35 -3.12 10.06
N LEU A 269 11.34 -3.60 9.29
CA LEU A 269 11.14 -4.62 8.26
C LEU A 269 10.64 -5.95 8.82
N SER A 270 11.18 -6.36 9.97
CA SER A 270 10.83 -7.64 10.58
C SER A 270 9.37 -7.70 11.04
N ALA A 271 8.83 -6.59 11.54
CA ALA A 271 7.42 -6.52 11.92
C ALA A 271 6.49 -6.59 10.70
N ALA A 272 6.88 -5.96 9.58
CA ALA A 272 6.05 -5.93 8.38
C ALA A 272 6.10 -7.21 7.55
N LEU A 273 7.26 -7.87 7.48
CA LEU A 273 7.47 -9.02 6.61
C LEU A 273 7.64 -10.36 7.35
N GLY A 274 7.71 -10.34 8.69
CA GLY A 274 7.97 -11.54 9.48
C GLY A 274 9.36 -12.16 9.24
N ALA A 275 10.29 -11.39 8.65
CA ALA A 275 11.60 -11.87 8.24
C ALA A 275 12.72 -10.91 8.64
N GLN A 276 13.88 -11.48 8.96
CA GLN A 276 15.08 -10.72 9.30
C GLN A 276 15.99 -10.69 8.07
N CYS A 277 16.12 -9.51 7.46
CA CYS A 277 16.98 -9.30 6.29
C CYS A 277 18.17 -8.42 6.70
N ASP A 278 19.35 -8.73 6.18
CA ASP A 278 20.55 -7.92 6.42
C ASP A 278 20.36 -6.51 5.86
N GLN A 279 20.80 -5.51 6.62
CA GLN A 279 20.69 -4.12 6.18
C GLN A 279 21.61 -3.86 4.99
N LEU A 280 21.06 -3.25 3.94
CA LEU A 280 21.82 -2.80 2.78
C LEU A 280 22.19 -1.32 2.91
N PHE A 281 23.41 -0.99 2.47
CA PHE A 281 23.98 0.36 2.59
C PHE A 281 24.38 0.94 1.23
N PRO A 282 23.42 1.18 0.31
CA PRO A 282 23.70 1.63 -1.06
C PRO A 282 24.45 2.98 -1.14
N TYR A 283 24.45 3.76 -0.06
CA TYR A 283 25.10 5.07 0.02
C TYR A 283 26.14 5.16 1.16
N GLY A 284 26.50 4.03 1.77
CA GLY A 284 27.30 3.96 3.00
C GLY A 284 26.47 4.18 4.27
N GLN A 285 27.17 4.34 5.39
CA GLN A 285 26.62 4.59 6.73
C GLN A 285 26.84 6.06 7.14
N LEU A 286 26.13 6.51 8.18
CA LEU A 286 26.31 7.83 8.79
C LEU A 286 27.33 7.80 9.93
#